data_AF-A0A7V5P8N9-F1
#
_entry.id   AF-A0A7V5P8N9-F1
#
_cell.length_a   1.000
_cell.length_b   1.000
_cell.length_c   1.000
_cell.angle_alpha   90.00
_cell.angle_beta   90.00
_cell.angle_gamma   90.00
#
_symmetry.space_group_name_H-M   'P 1'
#
loop_
_entity.id
_entity.type
_entity.pdbx_description
1 polymer ?
#
loop_
_entity_poly.entity_id
_entity_poly.type
_entity_poly.pdbx_seq_one_letter_code
_entity_poly.pdbx_strand_id
1 'polypeptide(L)'
;MPSDGNRRSPARSVAVALWIAIKILFVAILGIAAGTGIYYACYYAYTDLYYPTTANSQSVATLQAQLAQANARIDRLSQNQHDDVAQLGQQLTDHAGRLGTLEGEMAMYADSQKAMGTQVSAIATQSAADIAAIRQDAAAAATAQAQTVGALATSQAEGATAVATTQARTDAAVAQFNDGMARLTQETKTLAAELAAAEAAAQSVQETNTAMRAALAMNSLQQWTLWARLQSSRGDIVALRGTLQAFLGQIQTYRGLPGLAQQDLDSVAALVSRALADLDRNPMAVTDDLDALWSRVVVLNSGLLQAAPTTAATATPTATP
;
A
#
# COMPACT_ATOMS: atom_id res chain seq x y z
N MET A 1 -194.71 19.87 109.43
CA MET A 1 -194.04 19.97 108.11
C MET A 1 -192.54 20.27 108.30
N PRO A 2 -191.63 19.86 107.39
CA PRO A 2 -190.46 18.97 107.64
C PRO A 2 -189.04 19.45 107.15
N SER A 3 -188.06 18.51 107.19
CA SER A 3 -186.79 18.24 106.38
C SER A 3 -185.36 18.77 106.69
N ASP A 4 -184.42 17.79 106.88
CA ASP A 4 -183.01 17.53 106.40
C ASP A 4 -181.71 18.37 106.70
N GLY A 5 -180.63 17.66 107.17
CA GLY A 5 -179.31 17.57 106.48
C GLY A 5 -177.96 18.22 106.98
N ASN A 6 -176.97 17.37 107.38
CA ASN A 6 -175.52 17.28 106.98
C ASN A 6 -174.31 18.19 107.47
N ARG A 7 -173.24 17.49 107.94
CA ARG A 7 -171.75 17.58 107.67
C ARG A 7 -170.72 18.56 108.34
N ARG A 8 -169.72 17.91 108.98
CA ARG A 8 -168.21 18.08 109.00
C ARG A 8 -167.52 19.10 109.95
N SER A 9 -166.57 18.60 110.76
CA SER A 9 -165.74 19.34 111.74
C SER A 9 -164.33 19.71 111.21
N PRO A 10 -163.81 20.92 111.52
CA PRO A 10 -162.62 21.55 110.90
C PRO A 10 -161.23 21.07 111.40
N ALA A 11 -161.10 20.36 112.51
CA ALA A 11 -159.78 19.94 113.02
C ALA A 11 -159.10 18.83 112.18
N ARG A 12 -159.86 18.09 111.38
CA ARG A 12 -159.36 16.97 110.55
C ARG A 12 -158.74 17.42 109.23
N SER A 13 -159.14 18.58 108.69
CA SER A 13 -158.64 19.06 107.39
C SER A 13 -157.16 19.51 107.43
N VAL A 14 -156.69 20.07 108.55
CA VAL A 14 -155.30 20.53 108.67
C VAL A 14 -154.32 19.35 108.73
N ALA A 15 -154.67 18.28 109.45
CA ALA A 15 -153.85 17.08 109.54
C ALA A 15 -153.71 16.35 108.19
N VAL A 16 -154.78 16.33 107.38
CA VAL A 16 -154.73 15.71 106.03
C VAL A 16 -153.88 16.54 105.07
N ALA A 17 -153.97 17.87 105.11
CA ALA A 17 -153.16 18.74 104.26
C ALA A 17 -151.65 18.60 104.55
N LEU A 18 -151.27 18.53 105.84
CA LEU A 18 -149.87 18.37 106.24
C LEU A 18 -149.31 17.00 105.81
N TRP A 19 -150.12 15.95 105.88
CA TRP A 19 -149.73 14.61 105.43
C TRP A 19 -149.53 14.53 103.92
N ILE A 20 -150.35 15.23 103.13
CA ILE A 20 -150.19 15.31 101.67
C ILE A 20 -148.92 16.08 101.31
N ALA A 21 -148.63 17.19 101.99
CA ALA A 21 -147.40 17.97 101.75
C ALA A 21 -146.13 17.13 101.99
N ILE A 22 -146.11 16.32 103.06
CA ILE A 22 -144.99 15.40 103.35
C ILE A 22 -144.82 14.36 102.24
N LYS A 23 -145.91 13.79 101.72
CA LYS A 23 -145.84 12.83 100.60
C LYS A 23 -145.29 13.46 99.33
N ILE A 24 -145.72 14.67 98.98
CA ILE A 24 -145.23 15.38 97.80
C ILE A 24 -143.73 15.68 97.95
N LEU A 25 -143.30 16.12 99.12
CA LEU A 25 -141.88 16.37 99.40
C LEU A 25 -141.05 15.09 99.26
N PHE A 26 -141.56 13.96 99.77
CA PHE A 26 -140.87 12.67 99.69
C PHE A 26 -140.72 12.18 98.25
N VAL A 27 -141.76 12.32 97.41
CA VAL A 27 -141.70 11.97 95.98
C VAL A 27 -140.74 12.88 95.22
N ALA A 28 -140.71 14.19 95.53
CA ALA A 28 -139.77 15.12 94.92
C ALA A 28 -138.31 14.78 95.29
N ILE A 29 -138.04 14.44 96.55
CA ILE A 29 -136.72 14.02 97.01
C ILE A 29 -136.29 12.71 96.32
N LEU A 30 -137.20 11.74 96.18
CA LEU A 30 -136.94 10.49 95.45
C LEU A 30 -136.66 10.73 93.97
N GLY A 31 -137.40 11.63 93.32
CA GLY A 31 -137.19 12.01 91.93
C GLY A 31 -135.82 12.68 91.70
N ILE A 32 -135.42 13.58 92.60
CA ILE A 32 -134.10 14.21 92.55
C ILE A 32 -133.00 13.17 92.81
N ALA A 33 -133.17 12.31 93.82
CA ALA A 33 -132.20 11.25 94.15
C ALA A 33 -131.99 10.27 92.99
N ALA A 34 -133.08 9.85 92.34
CA ALA A 34 -133.03 9.00 91.14
C ALA A 34 -132.37 9.71 89.95
N GLY A 35 -132.71 10.99 89.72
CA GLY A 35 -132.08 11.80 88.68
C GLY A 35 -130.58 11.99 88.88
N THR A 36 -130.13 12.26 90.10
CA THR A 36 -128.71 12.30 90.44
C THR A 36 -128.04 10.94 90.29
N GLY A 37 -128.72 9.85 90.66
CA GLY A 37 -128.19 8.49 90.49
C GLY A 37 -127.91 8.15 89.03
N ILE A 38 -128.82 8.49 88.12
CA ILE A 38 -128.65 8.27 86.67
C ILE A 38 -127.56 9.17 86.09
N TYR A 39 -127.50 10.44 86.49
CA TYR A 39 -126.45 11.35 86.04
C TYR A 39 -125.05 10.87 86.44
N TYR A 40 -124.88 10.47 87.69
CA TYR A 40 -123.61 9.90 88.17
C TYR A 40 -123.31 8.55 87.52
N ALA A 41 -124.31 7.69 87.26
CA ALA A 41 -124.10 6.42 86.55
C ALA A 41 -123.65 6.62 85.10
N CYS A 42 -124.24 7.57 84.37
CA CYS A 42 -123.81 7.91 83.00
C CYS A 42 -122.43 8.60 83.00
N TYR A 43 -122.14 9.45 83.98
CA TYR A 43 -120.82 10.05 84.15
C TYR A 43 -119.76 8.99 84.47
N TYR A 44 -120.04 8.05 85.37
CA TYR A 44 -119.16 6.91 85.66
C TYR A 44 -119.01 5.99 84.44
N ALA A 45 -120.06 5.64 83.71
CA ALA A 45 -119.94 4.83 82.49
C ALA A 45 -119.12 5.55 81.39
N TYR A 46 -119.28 6.87 81.25
CA TYR A 46 -118.48 7.66 80.31
C TYR A 46 -117.01 7.75 80.73
N THR A 47 -116.73 7.99 82.00
CA THR A 47 -115.36 8.14 82.52
C THR A 47 -114.63 6.81 82.72
N ASP A 48 -115.33 5.74 83.07
CA ASP A 48 -114.75 4.45 83.46
C ASP A 48 -114.80 3.41 82.33
N LEU A 49 -115.74 3.50 81.38
CA LEU A 49 -115.78 2.62 80.19
C LEU A 49 -115.38 3.34 78.91
N TYR A 50 -116.02 4.48 78.57
CA TYR A 50 -115.89 5.08 77.23
C TYR A 50 -114.59 5.87 77.03
N TYR A 51 -114.19 6.67 78.01
CA TYR A 51 -112.95 7.44 77.97
C TYR A 51 -111.70 6.54 77.90
N PRO A 52 -111.53 5.51 78.77
CA PRO A 52 -110.38 4.62 78.68
C PRO A 52 -110.40 3.76 77.42
N THR A 53 -111.56 3.34 76.90
CA THR A 53 -111.58 2.63 75.60
C THR A 53 -111.14 3.54 74.45
N THR A 54 -111.58 4.80 74.42
CA THR A 54 -111.16 5.76 73.39
C THR A 54 -109.67 6.11 73.51
N ALA A 55 -109.17 6.33 74.73
CA ALA A 55 -107.76 6.55 75.01
C ALA A 55 -106.90 5.32 74.66
N ASN A 56 -107.38 4.12 74.98
CA ASN A 56 -106.73 2.86 74.60
C ASN A 56 -106.71 2.70 73.07
N SER A 57 -107.80 3.01 72.36
CA SER A 57 -107.82 2.99 70.89
C SER A 57 -106.81 3.96 70.28
N GLN A 58 -106.65 5.17 70.83
CA GLN A 58 -105.63 6.12 70.39
C GLN A 58 -104.20 5.63 70.71
N SER A 59 -103.99 5.00 71.87
CA SER A 59 -102.70 4.41 72.23
C SER A 59 -102.32 3.24 71.30
N VAL A 60 -103.29 2.39 70.95
CA VAL A 60 -103.11 1.28 70.00
C VAL A 60 -102.81 1.82 68.60
N ALA A 61 -103.53 2.86 68.15
CA ALA A 61 -103.25 3.50 66.87
C ALA A 61 -101.84 4.12 66.84
N THR A 62 -101.39 4.73 67.95
CA THR A 62 -100.04 5.31 68.08
C THR A 62 -98.97 4.22 68.07
N LEU A 63 -99.18 3.11 68.78
CA LEU A 63 -98.27 1.96 68.78
C LEU A 63 -98.21 1.28 67.40
N GLN A 64 -99.33 1.16 66.70
CA GLN A 64 -99.37 0.65 65.32
C GLN A 64 -98.60 1.57 64.37
N ALA A 65 -98.73 2.89 64.50
CA ALA A 65 -97.97 3.85 63.71
C ALA A 65 -96.46 3.77 64.01
N GLN A 66 -96.07 3.64 65.29
CA GLN A 66 -94.67 3.45 65.68
C GLN A 66 -94.10 2.12 65.17
N LEU A 67 -94.87 1.03 65.22
CA LEU A 67 -94.49 -0.28 64.69
C LEU A 67 -94.30 -0.21 63.16
N ALA A 68 -95.20 0.46 62.44
CA ALA A 68 -95.06 0.67 61.00
C ALA A 68 -93.81 1.51 60.66
N GLN A 69 -93.52 2.55 61.44
CA GLN A 69 -92.31 3.37 61.26
C GLN A 69 -91.03 2.60 61.60
N ALA A 70 -91.05 1.78 62.65
CA ALA A 70 -89.93 0.93 63.03
C ALA A 70 -89.66 -0.14 61.95
N ASN A 71 -90.70 -0.79 61.44
CA ASN A 71 -90.59 -1.74 60.33
C ASN A 71 -90.01 -1.07 59.08
N ALA A 72 -90.53 0.10 58.69
CA ALA A 72 -89.99 0.85 57.55
C ALA A 72 -88.51 1.25 57.75
N ARG A 73 -88.08 1.52 58.99
CA ARG A 73 -86.67 1.81 59.31
C ARG A 73 -85.80 0.56 59.23
N ILE A 74 -86.29 -0.58 59.71
CA ILE A 74 -85.63 -1.88 59.60
C ILE A 74 -85.48 -2.27 58.13
N ASP A 75 -86.53 -2.12 57.33
CA ASP A 75 -86.51 -2.42 55.90
C ASP A 75 -85.47 -1.55 55.16
N ARG A 76 -85.45 -0.24 55.43
CA ARG A 76 -84.42 0.66 54.86
C ARG A 76 -83.01 0.29 55.30
N LEU A 77 -82.80 -0.04 56.56
CA LEU A 77 -81.47 -0.42 57.06
C LEU A 77 -81.02 -1.75 56.43
N SER A 78 -81.92 -2.72 56.33
CA SER A 78 -81.69 -4.01 55.67
C SER A 78 -81.33 -3.81 54.20
N GLN A 79 -82.06 -2.92 53.51
CA GLN A 79 -81.81 -2.60 52.11
C GLN A 79 -80.47 -1.89 51.92
N ASN A 80 -80.16 -0.88 52.74
CA ASN A 80 -78.86 -0.21 52.71
C ASN A 80 -77.71 -1.20 52.98
N GLN A 81 -77.86 -2.10 53.96
CA GLN A 81 -76.86 -3.13 54.23
C GLN A 81 -76.69 -4.11 53.07
N HIS A 82 -77.78 -4.47 52.40
CA HIS A 82 -77.74 -5.33 51.22
C HIS A 82 -77.01 -4.64 50.06
N ASP A 83 -77.30 -3.35 49.84
CA ASP A 83 -76.65 -2.53 48.82
C ASP A 83 -75.15 -2.34 49.11
N ASP A 84 -74.78 -2.06 50.36
CA ASP A 84 -73.37 -1.93 50.79
C ASP A 84 -72.60 -3.24 50.61
N VAL A 85 -73.19 -4.39 50.99
CA VAL A 85 -72.57 -5.71 50.80
C VAL A 85 -72.41 -6.04 49.31
N ALA A 86 -73.41 -5.71 48.49
CA ALA A 86 -73.32 -5.88 47.04
C ALA A 86 -72.20 -5.00 46.44
N GLN A 87 -72.10 -3.73 46.88
CA GLN A 87 -71.06 -2.81 46.42
C GLN A 87 -69.66 -3.27 46.84
N LEU A 88 -69.48 -3.69 48.08
CA LEU A 88 -68.21 -4.25 48.56
C LEU A 88 -67.86 -5.56 47.82
N GLY A 89 -68.84 -6.41 47.53
CA GLY A 89 -68.65 -7.62 46.74
C GLY A 89 -68.17 -7.31 45.31
N GLN A 90 -68.73 -6.29 44.67
CA GLN A 90 -68.28 -5.83 43.36
C GLN A 90 -66.87 -5.25 43.43
N GLN A 91 -66.57 -4.39 44.40
CA GLN A 91 -65.23 -3.84 44.60
C GLN A 91 -64.18 -4.93 44.84
N LEU A 92 -64.51 -5.95 45.63
CA LEU A 92 -63.61 -7.06 45.90
C LEU A 92 -63.33 -7.88 44.63
N THR A 93 -64.36 -8.08 43.80
CA THR A 93 -64.24 -8.75 42.50
C THR A 93 -63.36 -7.94 41.54
N ASP A 94 -63.57 -6.63 41.44
CA ASP A 94 -62.77 -5.74 40.60
C ASP A 94 -61.31 -5.68 41.07
N HIS A 95 -61.08 -5.61 42.38
CA HIS A 95 -59.74 -5.64 42.96
C HIS A 95 -59.04 -6.98 42.75
N ALA A 96 -59.75 -8.11 42.89
CA ALA A 96 -59.21 -9.44 42.59
C ALA A 96 -58.82 -9.57 41.12
N GLY A 97 -59.65 -9.03 40.20
CA GLY A 97 -59.33 -8.98 38.77
C GLY A 97 -58.06 -8.17 38.48
N ARG A 98 -57.93 -6.98 39.09
CA ARG A 98 -56.73 -6.13 38.95
C ARG A 98 -55.47 -6.78 39.53
N LEU A 99 -55.58 -7.45 40.68
CA LEU A 99 -54.46 -8.18 41.26
C LEU A 99 -54.02 -9.33 40.34
N GLY A 100 -54.96 -10.10 39.78
CA GLY A 100 -54.63 -11.16 38.82
C GLY A 100 -53.91 -10.62 37.57
N THR A 101 -54.33 -9.48 37.04
CA THR A 101 -53.63 -8.82 35.92
C THR A 101 -52.22 -8.38 36.31
N LEU A 102 -52.06 -7.73 37.48
CA LEU A 102 -50.76 -7.28 37.97
C LEU A 102 -49.80 -8.47 38.24
N GLU A 103 -50.31 -9.56 38.79
CA GLU A 103 -49.54 -10.80 38.98
C GLU A 103 -49.06 -11.37 37.63
N GLY A 104 -49.93 -11.36 36.61
CA GLY A 104 -49.58 -11.74 35.25
C GLY A 104 -48.50 -10.83 34.63
N GLU A 105 -48.65 -9.51 34.77
CA GLU A 105 -47.66 -8.53 34.30
C GLU A 105 -46.30 -8.70 34.99
N MET A 106 -46.29 -8.89 36.32
CA MET A 106 -45.06 -9.13 37.09
C MET A 106 -44.35 -10.42 36.64
N ALA A 107 -45.10 -11.50 36.39
CA ALA A 107 -44.54 -12.74 35.87
C ALA A 107 -43.89 -12.52 34.49
N MET A 108 -44.57 -11.80 33.59
CA MET A 108 -44.01 -11.45 32.27
C MET A 108 -42.74 -10.61 32.39
N TYR A 109 -42.70 -9.63 33.29
CA TYR A 109 -41.50 -8.81 33.51
C TYR A 109 -40.34 -9.64 34.08
N ALA A 110 -40.60 -10.57 35.01
CA ALA A 110 -39.58 -11.46 35.55
C ALA A 110 -38.98 -12.37 34.46
N ASP A 111 -39.83 -12.94 33.60
CA ASP A 111 -39.38 -13.75 32.47
C ASP A 111 -38.57 -12.93 31.46
N SER A 112 -39.03 -11.71 31.15
CA SER A 112 -38.33 -10.78 30.26
C SER A 112 -36.96 -10.38 30.81
N GLN A 113 -36.86 -10.09 32.12
CA GLN A 113 -35.61 -9.77 32.78
C GLN A 113 -34.64 -10.96 32.74
N LYS A 114 -35.12 -12.18 32.98
CA LYS A 114 -34.31 -13.40 32.86
C LYS A 114 -33.81 -13.64 31.45
N ALA A 115 -34.67 -13.43 30.44
CA ALA A 115 -34.32 -13.55 29.04
C ALA A 115 -33.24 -12.52 28.63
N MET A 116 -33.41 -11.25 29.01
CA MET A 116 -32.41 -10.21 28.79
C MET A 116 -31.09 -10.51 29.50
N GLY A 117 -31.11 -10.97 30.75
CA GLY A 117 -29.90 -11.37 31.47
C GLY A 117 -29.13 -12.49 30.75
N THR A 118 -29.85 -13.46 30.20
CA THR A 118 -29.27 -14.55 29.40
C THR A 118 -28.66 -14.03 28.10
N GLN A 119 -29.36 -13.14 27.38
CA GLN A 119 -28.86 -12.52 26.16
C GLN A 119 -27.61 -11.68 26.41
N VAL A 120 -27.60 -10.85 27.46
CA VAL A 120 -26.44 -10.05 27.85
C VAL A 120 -25.24 -10.94 28.17
N SER A 121 -25.46 -12.03 28.93
CA SER A 121 -24.38 -12.98 29.23
C SER A 121 -23.82 -13.66 27.98
N ALA A 122 -24.68 -14.03 27.02
CA ALA A 122 -24.26 -14.62 25.75
C ALA A 122 -23.46 -13.62 24.92
N ILE A 123 -23.92 -12.37 24.80
CA ILE A 123 -23.22 -11.29 24.09
C ILE A 123 -21.85 -11.01 24.74
N ALA A 124 -21.78 -10.94 26.06
CA ALA A 124 -20.53 -10.70 26.77
C ALA A 124 -19.52 -11.82 26.53
N THR A 125 -19.98 -13.08 26.53
CA THR A 125 -19.14 -14.25 26.24
C THR A 125 -18.64 -14.23 24.80
N GLN A 126 -19.53 -13.97 23.84
CA GLN A 126 -19.18 -13.88 22.41
C GLN A 126 -18.19 -12.73 22.17
N SER A 127 -18.45 -11.56 22.74
CA SER A 127 -17.58 -10.39 22.60
C SER A 127 -16.17 -10.65 23.17
N ALA A 128 -16.07 -11.36 24.30
CA ALA A 128 -14.78 -11.75 24.86
C ALA A 128 -14.01 -12.71 23.94
N ALA A 129 -14.71 -13.67 23.33
CA ALA A 129 -14.12 -14.60 22.36
C ALA A 129 -13.66 -13.86 21.09
N ASP A 130 -14.49 -12.96 20.54
CA ASP A 130 -14.17 -12.17 19.35
C ASP A 130 -12.97 -11.26 19.61
N ILE A 131 -12.91 -10.59 20.76
CA ILE A 131 -11.76 -9.76 21.16
C ILE A 131 -10.48 -10.60 21.26
N ALA A 132 -10.57 -11.82 21.81
CA ALA A 132 -9.42 -12.72 21.89
C ALA A 132 -8.93 -13.14 20.50
N ALA A 133 -9.84 -13.49 19.59
CA ALA A 133 -9.52 -13.84 18.21
C ALA A 133 -8.88 -12.66 17.46
N ILE A 134 -9.47 -11.46 17.55
CA ILE A 134 -8.93 -10.24 16.93
C ILE A 134 -7.51 -9.94 17.45
N ARG A 135 -7.26 -10.11 18.75
CA ARG A 135 -5.91 -9.91 19.32
C ARG A 135 -4.91 -10.94 18.80
N GLN A 136 -5.33 -12.19 18.65
CA GLN A 136 -4.49 -13.24 18.07
C GLN A 136 -4.15 -12.95 16.61
N ASP A 137 -5.14 -12.56 15.81
CA ASP A 137 -4.94 -12.20 14.40
C ASP A 137 -4.05 -10.96 14.25
N ALA A 138 -4.23 -9.95 15.11
CA ALA A 138 -3.38 -8.76 15.13
C ALA A 138 -1.92 -9.11 15.48
N ALA A 139 -1.69 -10.00 16.44
CA ALA A 139 -0.35 -10.45 16.81
C ALA A 139 0.31 -11.27 15.67
N ALA A 140 -0.45 -12.14 15.01
CA ALA A 140 0.00 -12.90 13.85
C ALA A 140 0.36 -11.97 12.68
N ALA A 141 -0.50 -10.98 12.38
CA ALA A 141 -0.28 -9.98 11.35
C ALA A 141 0.97 -9.13 11.63
N ALA A 142 1.15 -8.67 12.87
CA ALA A 142 2.35 -7.92 13.27
C ALA A 142 3.64 -8.74 13.10
N THR A 143 3.59 -10.04 13.44
CA THR A 143 4.71 -10.96 13.25
C THR A 143 5.04 -11.15 11.77
N ALA A 144 4.03 -11.40 10.93
CA ALA A 144 4.19 -11.54 9.49
C ALA A 144 4.72 -10.25 8.83
N GLN A 145 4.25 -9.09 9.29
CA GLN A 145 4.74 -7.79 8.84
C GLN A 145 6.21 -7.60 9.21
N ALA A 146 6.61 -7.91 10.45
CA ALA A 146 8.01 -7.82 10.89
C ALA A 146 8.93 -8.73 10.07
N GLN A 147 8.50 -9.97 9.77
CA GLN A 147 9.25 -10.88 8.90
C GLN A 147 9.39 -10.34 7.48
N THR A 148 8.31 -9.79 6.91
CA THR A 148 8.33 -9.20 5.56
C THR A 148 9.27 -7.99 5.48
N VAL A 149 9.21 -7.10 6.47
CA VAL A 149 10.11 -5.93 6.56
C VAL A 149 11.55 -6.38 6.74
N GLY A 150 11.82 -7.39 7.57
CA GLY A 150 13.15 -7.96 7.75
C GLY A 150 13.70 -8.58 6.46
N ALA A 151 12.89 -9.37 5.75
CA ALA A 151 13.27 -9.96 4.47
C ALA A 151 13.57 -8.89 3.40
N LEU A 152 12.77 -7.82 3.34
CA LEU A 152 12.98 -6.71 2.42
C LEU A 152 14.30 -5.96 2.74
N ALA A 153 14.60 -5.72 4.01
CA ALA A 153 15.85 -5.09 4.42
C ALA A 153 17.07 -5.94 4.03
N THR A 154 17.01 -7.26 4.23
CA THR A 154 18.05 -8.20 3.79
C THR A 154 18.23 -8.15 2.28
N SER A 155 17.13 -8.23 1.51
CA SER A 155 17.17 -8.16 0.05
C SER A 155 17.76 -6.84 -0.45
N GLN A 156 17.44 -5.72 0.20
CA GLN A 156 18.01 -4.42 -0.14
C GLN A 156 19.52 -4.35 0.13
N ALA A 157 19.99 -4.92 1.25
CA ALA A 157 21.42 -4.99 1.58
C ALA A 157 22.20 -5.88 0.59
N GLU A 158 21.63 -7.03 0.22
CA GLU A 158 22.18 -7.92 -0.82
C GLU A 158 22.24 -7.21 -2.17
N GLY A 159 21.16 -6.51 -2.57
CA GLY A 159 21.11 -5.71 -3.79
C GLY A 159 22.18 -4.61 -3.81
N ALA A 160 22.35 -3.87 -2.72
CA ALA A 160 23.39 -2.85 -2.61
C ALA A 160 24.81 -3.45 -2.74
N THR A 161 25.05 -4.62 -2.14
CA THR A 161 26.32 -5.34 -2.24
C THR A 161 26.59 -5.82 -3.67
N ALA A 162 25.56 -6.32 -4.36
CA ALA A 162 25.66 -6.74 -5.76
C ALA A 162 25.97 -5.57 -6.69
N VAL A 163 25.33 -4.41 -6.48
CA VAL A 163 25.61 -3.17 -7.23
C VAL A 163 27.05 -2.70 -6.98
N ALA A 164 27.51 -2.66 -5.73
CA ALA A 164 28.89 -2.26 -5.41
C ALA A 164 29.93 -3.20 -6.05
N THR A 165 29.67 -4.52 -6.03
CA THR A 165 30.53 -5.51 -6.67
C THR A 165 30.56 -5.33 -8.19
N THR A 166 29.40 -5.08 -8.81
CA THR A 166 29.30 -4.84 -10.25
C THR A 166 30.03 -3.57 -10.65
N GLN A 167 29.88 -2.49 -9.87
CA GLN A 167 30.59 -1.23 -10.09
C GLN A 167 32.11 -1.44 -10.02
N ALA A 168 32.61 -2.13 -8.99
CA ALA A 168 34.02 -2.42 -8.85
C ALA A 168 34.58 -3.25 -10.03
N ARG A 169 33.81 -4.22 -10.55
CA ARG A 169 34.19 -4.98 -11.74
C ARG A 169 34.24 -4.13 -13.00
N THR A 170 33.27 -3.24 -13.19
CA THR A 170 33.26 -2.30 -14.31
C THR A 170 34.45 -1.35 -14.24
N ASP A 171 34.72 -0.76 -13.09
CA ASP A 171 35.85 0.15 -12.89
C ASP A 171 37.19 -0.55 -13.18
N ALA A 172 37.35 -1.79 -12.72
CA ALA A 172 38.52 -2.62 -13.01
C ALA A 172 38.65 -2.95 -14.51
N ALA A 173 37.54 -3.28 -15.18
CA ALA A 173 37.54 -3.55 -16.62
C ALA A 173 37.91 -2.31 -17.44
N VAL A 174 37.42 -1.12 -17.05
CA VAL A 174 37.77 0.16 -17.68
C VAL A 174 39.25 0.48 -17.49
N ALA A 175 39.80 0.25 -16.29
CA ALA A 175 41.22 0.44 -16.04
C ALA A 175 42.08 -0.50 -16.93
N GLN A 176 41.72 -1.79 -16.99
CA GLN A 176 42.41 -2.76 -17.85
C GLN A 176 42.33 -2.40 -19.34
N PHE A 177 41.18 -1.90 -19.80
CA PHE A 177 41.01 -1.44 -21.17
C PHE A 177 41.90 -0.24 -21.48
N ASN A 178 41.94 0.75 -20.60
CA ASN A 178 42.78 1.94 -20.76
C ASN A 178 44.27 1.57 -20.77
N ASP A 179 44.70 0.68 -19.88
CA ASP A 179 46.08 0.16 -19.86
C ASP A 179 46.41 -0.61 -21.15
N GLY A 180 45.47 -1.42 -21.66
CA GLY A 180 45.60 -2.13 -22.93
C GLY A 180 45.77 -1.17 -24.11
N MET A 181 44.96 -0.11 -24.18
CA MET A 181 45.05 0.93 -25.21
C MET A 181 46.38 1.69 -25.15
N ALA A 182 46.88 1.99 -23.94
CA ALA A 182 48.18 2.63 -23.75
C ALA A 182 49.33 1.73 -24.25
N ARG A 183 49.29 0.42 -23.92
CA ARG A 183 50.26 -0.56 -24.42
C ARG A 183 50.23 -0.69 -25.94
N LEU A 184 49.04 -0.81 -26.53
CA LEU A 184 48.88 -0.90 -27.98
C LEU A 184 49.43 0.35 -28.69
N THR A 185 49.21 1.54 -28.11
CA THR A 185 49.78 2.79 -28.62
C THR A 185 51.31 2.78 -28.57
N GLN A 186 51.89 2.26 -27.49
CA GLN A 186 53.34 2.15 -27.33
C GLN A 186 53.96 1.12 -28.29
N GLU A 187 53.33 -0.04 -28.45
CA GLU A 187 53.73 -1.05 -29.43
C GLU A 187 53.68 -0.49 -30.85
N THR A 188 52.63 0.24 -31.20
CA THR A 188 52.50 0.88 -32.51
C THR A 188 53.62 1.89 -32.77
N LYS A 189 54.00 2.70 -31.76
CA LYS A 189 55.15 3.61 -31.87
C LYS A 189 56.47 2.87 -32.04
N THR A 190 56.64 1.78 -31.32
CA THR A 190 57.86 0.95 -31.39
C THR A 190 58.00 0.31 -32.77
N LEU A 191 56.92 -0.30 -33.28
CA LEU A 191 56.86 -0.87 -34.63
C LEU A 191 57.11 0.18 -35.71
N ALA A 192 56.58 1.40 -35.56
CA ALA A 192 56.85 2.49 -36.49
C ALA A 192 58.34 2.90 -36.50
N ALA A 193 58.98 2.94 -35.33
CA ALA A 193 60.41 3.22 -35.23
C ALA A 193 61.27 2.09 -35.81
N GLU A 194 60.91 0.83 -35.55
CA GLU A 194 61.57 -0.35 -36.13
C GLU A 194 61.44 -0.37 -37.65
N LEU A 195 60.26 -0.03 -38.19
CA LEU A 195 60.05 0.07 -39.64
C LEU A 195 60.91 1.16 -40.26
N ALA A 196 60.97 2.35 -39.66
CA ALA A 196 61.82 3.44 -40.14
C ALA A 196 63.31 3.08 -40.10
N ALA A 197 63.77 2.37 -39.05
CA ALA A 197 65.13 1.86 -38.96
C ALA A 197 65.43 0.79 -40.03
N ALA A 198 64.49 -0.11 -40.29
CA ALA A 198 64.60 -1.12 -41.33
C ALA A 198 64.67 -0.51 -42.73
N GLU A 199 63.85 0.52 -43.02
CA GLU A 199 63.90 1.26 -44.29
C GLU A 199 65.24 1.97 -44.49
N ALA A 200 65.78 2.62 -43.45
CA ALA A 200 67.09 3.25 -43.50
C ALA A 200 68.22 2.23 -43.74
N ALA A 201 68.15 1.06 -43.08
CA ALA A 201 69.10 -0.02 -43.29
C ALA A 201 69.01 -0.59 -44.72
N ALA A 202 67.80 -0.76 -45.27
CA ALA A 202 67.60 -1.22 -46.63
C ALA A 202 68.18 -0.22 -47.66
N GLN A 203 67.99 1.08 -47.46
CA GLN A 203 68.58 2.13 -48.30
C GLN A 203 70.11 2.07 -48.25
N SER A 204 70.70 1.97 -47.06
CA SER A 204 72.16 1.84 -46.89
C SER A 204 72.74 0.60 -47.58
N VAL A 205 72.05 -0.55 -47.49
CA VAL A 205 72.44 -1.78 -48.20
C VAL A 205 72.33 -1.59 -49.71
N GLN A 206 71.29 -0.94 -50.21
CA GLN A 206 71.11 -0.65 -51.63
C GLN A 206 72.20 0.27 -52.18
N GLU A 207 72.58 1.32 -51.45
CA GLU A 207 73.70 2.21 -51.78
C GLU A 207 75.02 1.43 -51.82
N THR A 208 75.26 0.59 -50.82
CA THR A 208 76.47 -0.24 -50.73
C THR A 208 76.54 -1.25 -51.89
N ASN A 209 75.43 -1.91 -52.23
CA ASN A 209 75.38 -2.86 -53.35
C ASN A 209 75.61 -2.15 -54.69
N THR A 210 75.02 -0.97 -54.86
CA THR A 210 75.25 -0.11 -56.03
C THR A 210 76.73 0.25 -56.17
N ALA A 211 77.35 0.73 -55.08
CA ALA A 211 78.77 1.07 -55.06
C ALA A 211 79.66 -0.14 -55.36
N MET A 212 79.35 -1.31 -54.78
CA MET A 212 80.10 -2.55 -55.02
C MET A 212 79.99 -3.02 -56.48
N ARG A 213 78.80 -2.94 -57.09
CA ARG A 213 78.62 -3.26 -58.52
C ARG A 213 79.43 -2.32 -59.42
N ALA A 214 79.45 -1.02 -59.12
CA ALA A 214 80.27 -0.06 -59.86
C ALA A 214 81.78 -0.34 -59.71
N ALA A 215 82.24 -0.68 -58.50
CA ALA A 215 83.63 -1.04 -58.24
C ALA A 215 84.05 -2.33 -58.98
N LEU A 216 83.20 -3.36 -58.97
CA LEU A 216 83.42 -4.60 -59.72
C LEU A 216 83.51 -4.35 -61.23
N ALA A 217 82.62 -3.51 -61.77
CA ALA A 217 82.67 -3.10 -63.17
C ALA A 217 83.98 -2.37 -63.50
N MET A 218 84.44 -1.43 -62.66
CA MET A 218 85.73 -0.76 -62.85
C MET A 218 86.92 -1.70 -62.82
N ASN A 219 86.96 -2.64 -61.87
CA ASN A 219 88.01 -3.65 -61.81
C ASN A 219 88.03 -4.49 -63.09
N SER A 220 86.85 -4.89 -63.58
CA SER A 220 86.72 -5.57 -64.86
C SER A 220 87.26 -4.73 -66.03
N LEU A 221 86.95 -3.44 -66.13
CA LEU A 221 87.48 -2.57 -67.20
C LEU A 221 89.01 -2.49 -67.15
N GLN A 222 89.60 -2.42 -65.95
CA GLN A 222 91.05 -2.46 -65.76
C GLN A 222 91.65 -3.77 -66.24
N GLN A 223 91.05 -4.91 -65.87
CA GLN A 223 91.52 -6.22 -66.31
C GLN A 223 91.49 -6.33 -67.84
N TRP A 224 90.40 -5.94 -68.50
CA TRP A 224 90.30 -5.96 -69.96
C TRP A 224 91.37 -5.09 -70.63
N THR A 225 91.66 -3.92 -70.07
CA THR A 225 92.71 -3.04 -70.57
C THR A 225 94.10 -3.68 -70.46
N LEU A 226 94.40 -4.32 -69.33
CA LEU A 226 95.66 -5.04 -69.12
C LEU A 226 95.81 -6.21 -70.10
N TRP A 227 94.75 -6.99 -70.30
CA TRP A 227 94.73 -8.06 -71.29
C TRP A 227 95.01 -7.53 -72.69
N ALA A 228 94.37 -6.44 -73.11
CA ALA A 228 94.63 -5.82 -74.41
C ALA A 228 96.09 -5.36 -74.56
N ARG A 229 96.67 -4.70 -73.54
CA ARG A 229 98.10 -4.30 -73.56
C ARG A 229 99.03 -5.51 -73.63
N LEU A 230 98.71 -6.60 -72.91
CA LEU A 230 99.49 -7.84 -72.97
C LEU A 230 99.46 -8.46 -74.38
N GLN A 231 98.30 -8.55 -75.01
CA GLN A 231 98.20 -9.09 -76.37
C GLN A 231 98.91 -8.20 -77.40
N SER A 232 98.81 -6.88 -77.25
CA SER A 232 99.57 -5.91 -78.06
C SER A 232 101.09 -6.13 -77.91
N SER A 233 101.60 -6.29 -76.69
CA SER A 233 103.03 -6.53 -76.43
C SER A 233 103.56 -7.85 -77.02
N ARG A 234 102.69 -8.84 -77.19
CA ARG A 234 103.01 -10.14 -77.81
C ARG A 234 102.97 -10.10 -79.34
N GLY A 235 102.46 -9.01 -79.94
CA GLY A 235 102.29 -8.87 -81.37
C GLY A 235 101.17 -9.72 -81.98
N ASP A 236 100.29 -10.31 -81.15
CA ASP A 236 99.17 -11.13 -81.62
C ASP A 236 97.96 -10.25 -81.96
N ILE A 237 97.94 -9.74 -83.19
CA ILE A 237 96.92 -8.82 -83.69
C ILE A 237 95.53 -9.46 -83.70
N VAL A 238 95.43 -10.77 -83.96
CA VAL A 238 94.13 -11.48 -84.02
C VAL A 238 93.56 -11.63 -82.61
N ALA A 239 94.37 -12.04 -81.64
CA ALA A 239 93.96 -12.12 -80.24
C ALA A 239 93.63 -10.74 -79.64
N LEU A 240 94.39 -9.71 -80.00
CA LEU A 240 94.13 -8.33 -79.59
C LEU A 240 92.78 -7.82 -80.10
N ARG A 241 92.45 -8.07 -81.38
CA ARG A 241 91.15 -7.71 -81.96
C ARG A 241 90.00 -8.38 -81.22
N GLY A 242 90.10 -9.69 -80.97
CA GLY A 242 89.09 -10.42 -80.20
C GLY A 242 88.91 -9.88 -78.79
N THR A 243 90.03 -9.52 -78.12
CA THR A 243 90.02 -8.93 -76.77
C THR A 243 89.34 -7.56 -76.75
N LEU A 244 89.63 -6.69 -77.72
CA LEU A 244 89.01 -5.36 -77.80
C LEU A 244 87.52 -5.41 -78.18
N GLN A 245 87.12 -6.35 -79.06
CA GLN A 245 85.71 -6.57 -79.37
C GLN A 245 84.92 -7.10 -78.17
N ALA A 246 85.48 -8.06 -77.42
CA ALA A 246 84.87 -8.54 -76.18
C ALA A 246 84.80 -7.43 -75.12
N PHE A 247 85.83 -6.58 -75.04
CA PHE A 247 85.86 -5.44 -74.14
C PHE A 247 84.74 -4.43 -74.44
N LEU A 248 84.49 -4.10 -75.71
CA LEU A 248 83.34 -3.27 -76.11
C LEU A 248 82.00 -3.91 -75.71
N GLY A 249 81.86 -5.23 -75.88
CA GLY A 249 80.69 -5.96 -75.41
C GLY A 249 80.49 -5.81 -73.91
N GLN A 250 81.56 -5.91 -73.12
CA GLN A 250 81.49 -5.74 -71.67
C GLN A 250 81.12 -4.30 -71.26
N ILE A 251 81.66 -3.28 -71.94
CA ILE A 251 81.29 -1.87 -71.67
C ILE A 251 79.78 -1.64 -71.89
N GLN A 252 79.19 -2.28 -72.92
CA GLN A 252 77.75 -2.21 -73.16
C GLN A 252 76.94 -2.84 -72.01
N THR A 253 77.41 -3.94 -71.40
CA THR A 253 76.73 -4.56 -70.24
C THR A 253 76.77 -3.68 -68.98
N TYR A 254 77.71 -2.73 -68.90
CA TYR A 254 77.80 -1.78 -67.80
C TYR A 254 77.01 -0.50 -68.02
N ARG A 255 76.48 -0.27 -69.23
CA ARG A 255 75.60 0.88 -69.50
C ARG A 255 74.32 0.73 -68.68
N GLY A 256 74.01 1.74 -67.86
CA GLY A 256 72.86 1.74 -66.96
C GLY A 256 73.15 1.25 -65.54
N LEU A 257 74.40 0.86 -65.22
CA LEU A 257 74.79 0.65 -63.83
C LEU A 257 74.86 2.01 -63.09
N PRO A 258 74.09 2.19 -62.00
CA PRO A 258 74.19 3.40 -61.19
C PRO A 258 75.56 3.47 -60.51
N GLY A 259 76.14 4.67 -60.45
CA GLY A 259 77.51 4.93 -59.96
C GLY A 259 78.59 5.00 -61.04
N LEU A 260 78.26 4.67 -62.29
CA LEU A 260 79.12 4.89 -63.46
C LEU A 260 78.52 6.00 -64.33
N ALA A 261 79.24 7.11 -64.50
CA ALA A 261 78.77 8.14 -65.41
C ALA A 261 78.76 7.59 -66.84
N GLN A 262 77.61 7.69 -67.51
CA GLN A 262 77.45 7.16 -68.86
C GLN A 262 78.44 7.81 -69.85
N GLN A 263 78.73 9.10 -69.64
CA GLN A 263 79.77 9.85 -70.36
C GLN A 263 81.17 9.22 -70.21
N ASP A 264 81.48 8.65 -69.05
CA ASP A 264 82.77 8.01 -68.82
C ASP A 264 82.87 6.67 -69.54
N LEU A 265 81.82 5.85 -69.48
CA LEU A 265 81.74 4.59 -70.25
C LEU A 265 81.79 4.83 -71.76
N ASP A 266 81.11 5.87 -72.24
CA ASP A 266 81.12 6.27 -73.65
C ASP A 266 82.51 6.74 -74.08
N SER A 267 83.25 7.44 -73.21
CA SER A 267 84.63 7.83 -73.47
C SER A 267 85.59 6.64 -73.58
N VAL A 268 85.42 5.62 -72.72
CA VAL A 268 86.22 4.38 -72.79
C VAL A 268 85.85 3.59 -74.05
N ALA A 269 84.56 3.45 -74.37
CA ALA A 269 84.10 2.78 -75.59
C ALA A 269 84.62 3.44 -76.88
N ALA A 270 84.67 4.77 -76.91
CA ALA A 270 85.23 5.52 -78.03
C ALA A 270 86.72 5.24 -78.22
N LEU A 271 87.49 5.16 -77.12
CA LEU A 271 88.92 4.81 -77.17
C LEU A 271 89.15 3.36 -77.61
N VAL A 272 88.36 2.39 -77.13
CA VAL A 272 88.45 0.99 -77.61
C VAL A 272 88.11 0.90 -79.11
N SER A 273 87.08 1.64 -79.54
CA SER A 273 86.64 1.64 -80.94
C SER A 273 87.69 2.28 -81.86
N ARG A 274 88.38 3.32 -81.39
CA ARG A 274 89.52 3.93 -82.10
C ARG A 274 90.68 2.94 -82.19
N ALA A 275 91.08 2.32 -81.07
CA ALA A 275 92.13 1.31 -81.04
C ALA A 275 91.84 0.14 -82.00
N LEU A 276 90.59 -0.30 -82.11
CA LEU A 276 90.17 -1.32 -83.09
C LEU A 276 90.30 -0.85 -84.53
N ALA A 277 89.90 0.39 -84.84
CA ALA A 277 90.00 0.95 -86.18
C ALA A 277 91.47 1.19 -86.60
N ASP A 278 92.32 1.58 -85.66
CA ASP A 278 93.74 1.81 -85.90
C ASP A 278 94.53 0.50 -85.96
N LEU A 279 94.06 -0.57 -85.32
CA LEU A 279 94.64 -1.92 -85.47
C LEU A 279 94.62 -2.43 -86.92
N ASP A 280 93.60 -2.05 -87.70
CA ASP A 280 93.49 -2.40 -89.12
C ASP A 280 94.40 -1.53 -90.03
N ARG A 281 94.76 -0.32 -89.59
CA ARG A 281 95.45 0.69 -90.43
C ARG A 281 96.92 0.86 -90.08
N ASN A 282 97.24 0.88 -88.79
CA ASN A 282 98.56 1.08 -88.25
C ASN A 282 98.69 0.41 -86.86
N PRO A 283 99.12 -0.86 -86.79
CA PRO A 283 99.18 -1.60 -85.52
C PRO A 283 100.12 -0.99 -84.48
N MET A 284 101.07 -0.13 -84.87
CA MET A 284 101.95 0.58 -83.93
C MET A 284 101.21 1.70 -83.19
N ALA A 285 100.24 2.38 -83.84
CA ALA A 285 99.45 3.47 -83.26
C ALA A 285 98.49 2.99 -82.15
N VAL A 286 98.14 1.70 -82.16
CA VAL A 286 97.27 1.07 -81.15
C VAL A 286 97.88 1.14 -79.75
N THR A 287 99.22 1.17 -79.65
CA THR A 287 99.91 1.26 -78.35
C THR A 287 99.58 2.58 -77.64
N ASP A 288 99.57 3.69 -78.36
CA ASP A 288 99.26 5.02 -77.81
C ASP A 288 97.79 5.10 -77.37
N ASP A 289 96.87 4.51 -78.14
CA ASP A 289 95.45 4.43 -77.79
C ASP A 289 95.19 3.54 -76.56
N LEU A 290 95.92 2.42 -76.42
CA LEU A 290 95.83 1.55 -75.25
C LEU A 290 96.39 2.22 -73.99
N ASP A 291 97.41 3.08 -74.13
CA ASP A 291 97.97 3.86 -73.03
C ASP A 291 97.03 4.99 -72.61
N ALA A 292 96.42 5.68 -73.58
CA ALA A 292 95.35 6.65 -73.32
C ALA A 292 94.14 6.00 -72.63
N LEU A 293 93.76 4.80 -73.09
CA LEU A 293 92.68 4.02 -72.50
C LEU A 293 93.00 3.59 -71.07
N TRP A 294 94.22 3.10 -70.80
CA TRP A 294 94.66 2.75 -69.45
C TRP A 294 94.63 3.94 -68.51
N SER A 295 95.19 5.07 -68.93
CA SER A 295 95.16 6.32 -68.16
C SER A 295 93.73 6.71 -67.80
N ARG A 296 92.81 6.65 -68.78
CA ARG A 296 91.41 6.95 -68.57
C ARG A 296 90.75 6.01 -67.56
N VAL A 297 90.92 4.70 -67.71
CA VAL A 297 90.33 3.70 -66.80
C VAL A 297 90.91 3.81 -65.38
N VAL A 298 92.21 4.11 -65.22
CA VAL A 298 92.83 4.35 -63.91
C VAL A 298 92.26 5.61 -63.24
N VAL A 299 92.12 6.71 -63.99
CA VAL A 299 91.51 7.95 -63.47
C VAL A 299 90.07 7.69 -63.01
N LEU A 300 89.27 6.98 -63.81
CA LEU A 300 87.90 6.63 -63.46
C LEU A 300 87.81 5.78 -62.19
N ASN A 301 88.67 4.76 -62.06
CA ASN A 301 88.72 3.94 -60.87
C ASN A 301 89.13 4.74 -59.61
N SER A 302 90.08 5.66 -59.76
CA SER A 302 90.52 6.53 -58.64
C SER A 302 89.45 7.53 -58.19
N GLY A 303 88.63 8.05 -59.11
CA GLY A 303 87.50 8.91 -58.78
C GLY A 303 86.36 8.16 -58.08
N LEU A 304 86.10 6.91 -58.48
CA LEU A 304 85.07 6.05 -57.89
C LEU A 304 85.41 5.63 -56.45
N LEU A 305 86.70 5.39 -56.15
CA LEU A 305 87.18 5.09 -54.80
C LEU A 305 87.06 6.28 -53.83
N GLN A 306 87.08 7.52 -54.32
CA GLN A 306 86.84 8.72 -53.51
C GLN A 306 85.36 9.01 -53.28
N ALA A 307 84.48 8.54 -54.18
CA ALA A 307 83.03 8.69 -54.07
C ALA A 307 82.34 7.56 -53.29
N ALA A 308 83.08 6.54 -52.84
CA ALA A 308 82.54 5.49 -52.00
C ALA A 308 82.01 6.10 -50.68
N PRO A 309 80.81 5.72 -50.22
CA PRO A 309 80.24 6.27 -49.01
C PRO A 309 81.20 6.02 -47.83
N THR A 310 81.69 7.10 -47.24
CA THR A 310 82.34 7.07 -45.94
C THR A 310 81.27 6.66 -44.95
N THR A 311 81.27 5.38 -44.59
CA THR A 311 80.41 4.82 -43.55
C THR A 311 80.82 5.47 -42.23
N ALA A 312 80.17 6.60 -41.90
CA ALA A 312 80.17 7.14 -40.56
C ALA A 312 79.38 6.16 -39.68
N ALA A 313 80.11 5.22 -39.10
CA ALA A 313 79.66 4.37 -38.00
C ALA A 313 79.30 5.27 -36.81
N THR A 314 78.03 5.66 -36.72
CA THR A 314 77.45 6.22 -35.50
C THR A 314 76.17 5.47 -35.19
N ALA A 315 76.30 4.16 -34.98
CA ALA A 315 75.32 3.41 -34.21
C ALA A 315 75.65 3.61 -32.74
N THR A 316 75.13 4.68 -32.15
CA THR A 316 75.08 4.83 -30.69
C THR A 316 74.07 3.82 -30.17
N PRO A 317 74.46 2.84 -29.33
CA PRO A 317 73.47 1.99 -28.67
C PRO A 317 72.81 2.82 -27.58
N THR A 318 71.61 3.33 -27.84
CA THR A 318 70.76 3.90 -26.78
C THR A 318 70.22 2.75 -25.94
N ALA A 319 71.06 2.25 -25.04
CA ALA A 319 70.60 1.51 -23.88
C ALA A 319 69.94 2.49 -22.93
N THR A 320 68.67 2.29 -22.62
CA THR A 320 68.07 2.82 -21.39
C THR A 320 66.97 1.86 -20.89
N PRO A 321 66.76 1.83 -19.57
CA PRO A 321 66.42 0.67 -18.75
C PRO A 321 64.95 0.27 -18.74
#